data_AF-W9XQT0-F1
#
_entry.id   AF-W9XQT0-F1
#
_cell.length_a   1.000
_cell.length_b   1.000
_cell.length_c   1.000
_cell.angle_alpha   90.00
_cell.angle_beta   90.00
_cell.angle_gamma   90.00
#
_symmetry.space_group_name_H-M   'P 1'
#
loop_
_entity.id
_entity.type
_entity.pdbx_description
1 polymer ?
#
loop_
_entity_poly.entity_id
_entity_poly.type
_entity_poly.pdbx_seq_one_letter_code
_entity_poly.pdbx_strand_id
1 'polypeptide(L)'
;MSVQPKIHLVRHAQGFHNLGSEFHSLPDPRLTPLGESQCATLQGLHWSPERQQSLSLITASPLSRTLHTALLTFMPALTSSPKCKPTILAIPDAQETSDYPCDTGSDVDVLRDFCTERNWPVDLSLVTKSWNIKTLDNRYSPASEAIKTRARDCRRLLRQKARELAESGDNNVEIVLVTHGGYLHYLTDDWEDAAKLSGTGWENTEYRTYHFEHAFSNDSDEEAFLIETMESRNRRGLEHSMLGHDKQQELFQKMMQGWEDQGLQNPSKLSNTAVDDEIIEEQESYGQAPADAERHVTMAAEEIQPQPASVQVVA
;
A
#
# COMPACT_ATOMS: atom_id res chain seq x y z
N MET A 1 9.81 -0.57 33.29
CA MET A 1 8.74 -0.44 32.28
C MET A 1 9.11 -1.35 31.13
N SER A 2 8.16 -2.10 30.56
CA SER A 2 8.42 -2.89 29.35
C SER A 2 8.92 -1.97 28.23
N VAL A 3 9.88 -2.42 27.43
CA VAL A 3 10.26 -1.73 26.20
C VAL A 3 9.02 -1.73 25.28
N GLN A 4 8.72 -0.59 24.65
CA GLN A 4 7.64 -0.51 23.65
C GLN A 4 8.02 -1.36 22.44
N PRO A 5 7.08 -2.14 21.86
CA PRO A 5 7.34 -2.91 20.66
C PRO A 5 7.70 -1.99 19.49
N LYS A 6 8.58 -2.46 18.60
CA LYS A 6 8.83 -1.77 17.33
C LYS A 6 7.90 -2.30 16.26
N ILE A 7 7.26 -1.38 15.55
CA ILE A 7 6.44 -1.68 14.38
C ILE A 7 7.17 -1.14 13.16
N HIS A 8 7.59 -2.04 12.28
CA HIS A 8 8.28 -1.72 11.03
C HIS A 8 7.29 -1.78 9.88
N LEU A 9 6.98 -0.63 9.32
CA LEU A 9 6.05 -0.51 8.20
C LEU A 9 6.85 -0.40 6.90
N VAL A 10 6.47 -1.20 5.91
CA VAL A 10 7.17 -1.31 4.63
C VAL A 10 6.16 -1.13 3.49
N ARG A 11 6.42 -0.21 2.56
CA ARG A 11 5.69 -0.17 1.29
C ARG A 11 6.19 -1.30 0.39
N HIS A 12 5.28 -2.02 -0.26
CA HIS A 12 5.65 -3.08 -1.19
C HIS A 12 6.62 -2.60 -2.30
N ALA A 13 7.40 -3.54 -2.84
CA ALA A 13 8.26 -3.29 -4.00
C ALA A 13 7.45 -3.05 -5.28
N GLN A 14 8.09 -2.59 -6.35
CA GLN A 14 7.41 -2.27 -7.60
C GLN A 14 6.58 -3.47 -8.11
N GLY A 15 5.28 -3.27 -8.23
CA GLY A 15 4.35 -4.18 -8.91
C GLY A 15 4.06 -3.72 -10.33
N PHE A 16 3.46 -4.59 -11.14
CA PHE A 16 3.07 -4.21 -12.52
C PHE A 16 2.13 -3.00 -12.56
N HIS A 17 1.27 -2.80 -11.55
CA HIS A 17 0.43 -1.59 -11.45
C HIS A 17 1.23 -0.29 -11.30
N ASN A 18 2.49 -0.34 -10.84
CA ASN A 18 3.31 0.87 -10.70
C ASN A 18 3.93 1.32 -12.03
N LEU A 19 3.76 0.56 -13.12
CA LEU A 19 4.32 0.91 -14.42
C LEU A 19 3.52 1.98 -15.17
N GLY A 20 2.27 2.24 -14.75
CA GLY A 20 1.38 3.21 -15.39
C GLY A 20 -0.09 2.96 -15.04
N SER A 21 -0.94 3.98 -15.26
CA SER A 21 -2.36 3.92 -14.94
C SER A 21 -3.14 2.91 -15.77
N GLU A 22 -2.64 2.56 -16.97
CA GLU A 22 -3.18 1.49 -17.80
C GLU A 22 -3.17 0.12 -17.11
N PHE A 23 -2.25 -0.08 -16.17
CA PHE A 23 -2.10 -1.32 -15.41
C PHE A 23 -2.98 -1.37 -14.15
N HIS A 24 -3.73 -0.31 -13.83
CA HIS A 24 -4.68 -0.33 -12.70
C HIS A 24 -5.83 -1.32 -12.93
N SER A 25 -6.08 -1.69 -14.19
CA SER A 25 -7.05 -2.72 -14.58
C SER A 25 -6.58 -4.16 -14.33
N LEU A 26 -5.29 -4.38 -14.04
CA LEU A 26 -4.76 -5.70 -13.74
C LEU A 26 -5.19 -6.14 -12.34
N PRO A 27 -5.90 -7.28 -12.18
CA PRO A 27 -6.29 -7.79 -10.87
C PRO A 27 -5.08 -8.32 -10.10
N ASP A 28 -5.01 -8.00 -8.80
CA ASP A 28 -3.99 -8.45 -7.84
C ASP A 28 -2.57 -8.63 -8.43
N PRO A 29 -1.97 -7.56 -9.00
CA PRO A 29 -0.77 -7.66 -9.81
C PRO A 29 0.44 -8.05 -8.98
N ARG A 30 1.29 -8.88 -9.57
CA ARG A 30 2.55 -9.35 -8.99
C ARG A 30 3.64 -8.28 -9.04
N LEU A 31 4.76 -8.57 -8.38
CA LEU A 31 5.99 -7.80 -8.51
C LEU A 31 6.54 -7.88 -9.94
N THR A 32 7.20 -6.80 -10.37
CA THR A 32 8.05 -6.82 -11.56
C THR A 32 9.43 -7.41 -11.20
N PRO A 33 10.26 -7.78 -12.19
CA PRO A 33 11.66 -8.15 -11.92
C PRO A 33 12.46 -7.04 -11.20
N LEU A 34 12.13 -5.77 -11.47
CA LEU A 34 12.69 -4.64 -10.72
C LEU A 34 12.21 -4.67 -9.26
N GLY A 35 10.92 -4.93 -9.01
CA GLY A 35 10.40 -5.11 -7.66
C GLY A 35 11.11 -6.21 -6.87
N GLU A 36 11.38 -7.36 -7.49
CA GLU A 36 12.15 -8.43 -6.86
C GLU A 36 13.59 -7.98 -6.51
N SER A 37 14.23 -7.21 -7.40
CA SER A 37 15.55 -6.62 -7.16
C SER A 37 15.54 -5.59 -6.02
N GLN A 38 14.45 -4.80 -5.90
CA GLN A 38 14.25 -3.89 -4.77
C GLN A 38 14.11 -4.66 -3.46
N CYS A 39 13.40 -5.79 -3.44
CA CYS A 39 13.31 -6.64 -2.23
C CYS A 39 14.69 -7.13 -1.77
N ALA A 40 15.53 -7.59 -2.70
CA ALA A 40 16.90 -8.00 -2.42
C ALA A 40 17.76 -6.83 -1.91
N THR A 41 17.56 -5.63 -2.47
CA THR A 41 18.27 -4.41 -2.05
C THR A 41 17.86 -3.99 -0.64
N LEU A 42 16.57 -3.97 -0.34
CA LEU A 42 16.04 -3.69 0.99
C LEU A 42 16.60 -4.68 2.02
N GLN A 43 16.65 -5.97 1.69
CA GLN A 43 17.26 -6.99 2.55
C GLN A 43 18.75 -6.71 2.78
N GLY A 44 19.52 -6.55 1.71
CA GLY A 44 20.98 -6.40 1.79
C GLY A 44 21.43 -5.13 2.53
N LEU A 45 20.70 -4.01 2.37
CA LEU A 45 21.08 -2.73 2.97
C LEU A 45 20.55 -2.53 4.39
N HIS A 46 19.36 -3.07 4.69
CA HIS A 46 18.65 -2.71 5.92
C HIS A 46 18.17 -3.90 6.74
N TRP A 47 18.02 -5.09 6.15
CA TRP A 47 17.48 -6.26 6.82
C TRP A 47 18.36 -7.48 6.62
N SER A 48 19.64 -7.37 7.00
CA SER A 48 20.56 -8.50 6.92
C SER A 48 20.01 -9.72 7.68
N PRO A 49 20.42 -10.95 7.33
CA PRO A 49 20.00 -12.15 8.03
C PRO A 49 20.18 -12.09 9.56
N GLU A 50 21.25 -11.42 10.03
CA GLU A 50 21.55 -11.20 11.44
C GLU A 50 20.54 -10.23 12.08
N ARG A 51 20.22 -9.12 11.41
CA ARG A 51 19.20 -8.18 11.90
C ARG A 51 17.84 -8.86 12.02
N GLN A 52 17.49 -9.70 11.05
CA GLN A 52 16.21 -10.41 11.05
C GLN A 52 16.02 -11.39 12.22
N GLN A 53 17.08 -11.74 12.95
CA GLN A 53 16.98 -12.54 14.17
C GLN A 53 16.21 -11.83 15.30
N SER A 54 16.12 -10.49 15.29
CA SER A 54 15.32 -9.73 16.27
C SER A 54 13.82 -9.74 15.97
N LEU A 55 13.43 -10.05 14.73
CA LEU A 55 12.04 -10.01 14.29
C LEU A 55 11.22 -11.11 14.97
N SER A 56 10.02 -10.73 15.39
CA SER A 56 9.11 -11.57 16.19
C SER A 56 7.94 -12.06 15.34
N LEU A 57 7.46 -11.20 14.43
CA LEU A 57 6.35 -11.51 13.54
C LEU A 57 6.47 -10.75 12.23
N ILE A 58 6.25 -11.46 11.12
CA ILE A 58 6.08 -10.85 9.79
C ILE A 58 4.59 -10.86 9.46
N THR A 59 4.06 -9.70 9.10
CA THR A 59 2.69 -9.52 8.65
C THR A 59 2.67 -8.82 7.29
N ALA A 60 1.61 -9.03 6.53
CA ALA A 60 1.43 -8.37 5.24
C ALA A 60 -0.05 -8.19 4.91
N SER A 61 -0.34 -7.23 4.05
CA SER A 61 -1.61 -7.26 3.30
C SER A 61 -1.70 -8.57 2.48
N PRO A 62 -2.89 -9.18 2.30
CA PRO A 62 -3.02 -10.43 1.56
C PRO A 62 -2.88 -10.29 0.04
N LEU A 63 -2.60 -9.10 -0.49
CA LEU A 63 -2.34 -8.91 -1.92
C LEU A 63 -1.02 -9.58 -2.33
N SER A 64 -0.99 -10.10 -3.56
CA SER A 64 0.13 -10.89 -4.09
C SER A 64 1.47 -10.14 -4.01
N ARG A 65 1.48 -8.84 -4.34
CA ARG A 65 2.70 -8.01 -4.29
C ARG A 65 3.26 -7.77 -2.88
N THR A 66 2.40 -7.65 -1.87
CA THR A 66 2.82 -7.45 -0.47
C THR A 66 3.30 -8.75 0.14
N LEU A 67 2.61 -9.86 -0.13
CA LEU A 67 3.06 -11.20 0.25
C LEU A 67 4.41 -11.54 -0.38
N HIS A 68 4.59 -11.27 -1.68
CA HIS A 68 5.87 -11.53 -2.36
C HIS A 68 7.00 -10.67 -1.80
N THR A 69 6.73 -9.38 -1.56
CA THR A 69 7.72 -8.46 -0.96
C THR A 69 8.12 -8.95 0.44
N ALA A 70 7.14 -9.31 1.27
CA ALA A 70 7.39 -9.83 2.60
C ALA A 70 8.24 -11.11 2.56
N LEU A 71 7.90 -12.03 1.66
CA LEU A 71 8.63 -13.28 1.49
C LEU A 71 10.08 -13.05 1.06
N LEU A 72 10.31 -12.26 0.00
CA LEU A 72 11.65 -12.05 -0.54
C LEU A 72 12.56 -11.29 0.43
N THR A 73 12.04 -10.23 1.05
CA THR A 73 12.83 -9.42 1.98
C THR A 73 13.07 -10.13 3.31
N PHE A 74 12.08 -10.82 3.86
CA PHE A 74 12.14 -11.38 5.22
C PHE A 74 12.29 -12.90 5.29
N MET A 75 12.71 -13.54 4.20
CA MET A 75 12.96 -14.99 4.16
C MET A 75 13.84 -15.48 5.32
N PRO A 76 14.98 -14.83 5.68
CA PRO A 76 15.80 -15.28 6.81
C PRO A 76 15.05 -15.36 8.14
N ALA A 77 14.16 -14.41 8.44
CA ALA A 77 13.31 -14.46 9.62
C ALA A 77 12.36 -15.67 9.57
N LEU A 78 11.73 -15.91 8.41
CA LEU A 78 10.72 -16.96 8.23
C LEU A 78 11.30 -18.38 8.27
N THR A 79 12.56 -18.57 7.86
CA THR A 79 13.17 -19.91 7.74
C THR A 79 14.17 -20.26 8.83
N SER A 80 14.83 -19.25 9.41
CA SER A 80 16.05 -19.47 10.19
C SER A 80 16.04 -18.80 11.57
N SER A 81 15.08 -17.91 11.84
CA SER A 81 14.97 -17.27 13.16
C SER A 81 14.28 -18.21 14.14
N PRO A 82 14.88 -18.50 15.31
CA PRO A 82 14.21 -19.24 16.38
C PRO A 82 13.14 -18.40 17.09
N LYS A 83 13.15 -17.07 16.87
CA LYS A 83 12.27 -16.12 17.53
C LYS A 83 11.03 -15.81 16.69
N CYS A 84 11.19 -15.68 15.36
CA CYS A 84 10.11 -15.29 14.48
C CYS A 84 9.15 -16.46 14.22
N LYS A 85 7.84 -16.19 14.17
CA LYS A 85 6.89 -17.19 13.67
C LYS A 85 7.21 -17.52 12.19
N PRO A 86 7.30 -18.80 11.79
CA PRO A 86 7.74 -19.19 10.45
C PRO A 86 6.64 -19.04 9.38
N THR A 87 5.76 -18.05 9.53
CA THR A 87 4.64 -17.76 8.64
C THR A 87 4.37 -16.27 8.59
N ILE A 88 3.97 -15.77 7.42
CA ILE A 88 3.47 -14.41 7.24
C ILE A 88 1.99 -14.39 7.66
N LEU A 89 1.62 -13.57 8.65
CA LEU A 89 0.21 -13.35 8.98
C LEU A 89 -0.40 -12.35 7.99
N ALA A 90 -1.40 -12.80 7.22
CA ALA A 90 -2.10 -11.96 6.26
C ALA A 90 -3.20 -11.13 6.97
N ILE A 91 -3.10 -9.80 6.90
CA ILE A 91 -4.02 -8.85 7.56
C ILE A 91 -4.86 -8.16 6.48
N PRO A 92 -6.13 -8.55 6.25
CA PRO A 92 -6.96 -7.99 5.17
C PRO A 92 -7.20 -6.49 5.32
N ASP A 93 -7.30 -5.97 6.56
CA ASP A 93 -7.48 -4.54 6.78
C ASP A 93 -6.33 -3.70 6.24
N ALA A 94 -5.13 -4.28 6.10
CA ALA A 94 -3.94 -3.61 5.59
C ALA A 94 -3.86 -3.51 4.05
N GLN A 95 -4.94 -3.77 3.32
CA GLN A 95 -5.01 -3.61 1.86
C GLN A 95 -5.10 -2.15 1.42
N GLU A 96 -4.69 -1.89 0.17
CA GLU A 96 -4.69 -0.55 -0.44
C GLU A 96 -6.09 0.08 -0.49
N THR A 97 -6.13 1.39 -0.66
CA THR A 97 -7.30 2.24 -0.46
C THR A 97 -8.34 2.15 -1.58
N SER A 98 -7.94 2.12 -2.85
CA SER A 98 -8.87 2.23 -3.98
C SER A 98 -9.66 0.94 -4.25
N ASP A 99 -10.76 1.05 -4.99
CA ASP A 99 -11.55 -0.07 -5.51
C ASP A 99 -11.10 -0.53 -6.91
N TYR A 100 -9.96 -0.05 -7.41
CA TYR A 100 -9.42 -0.51 -8.69
C TYR A 100 -9.08 -2.01 -8.65
N PRO A 101 -9.13 -2.71 -9.80
CA PRO A 101 -8.75 -4.12 -9.88
C PRO A 101 -7.35 -4.40 -9.30
N CYS A 102 -6.39 -3.49 -9.51
CA CYS A 102 -5.04 -3.65 -8.96
C CYS A 102 -5.00 -3.61 -7.43
N ASP A 103 -5.96 -2.98 -6.77
CA ASP A 103 -6.04 -2.89 -5.31
C ASP A 103 -7.04 -3.88 -4.72
N THR A 104 -7.61 -4.72 -5.56
CA THR A 104 -8.56 -5.76 -5.21
C THR A 104 -7.87 -7.12 -5.23
N GLY A 105 -7.94 -7.83 -4.11
CA GLY A 105 -7.31 -9.14 -3.97
C GLY A 105 -8.08 -10.28 -4.65
N SER A 106 -7.45 -11.45 -4.68
CA SER A 106 -8.08 -12.68 -5.15
C SER A 106 -9.02 -13.28 -4.09
N ASP A 107 -9.99 -14.09 -4.52
CA ASP A 107 -10.81 -14.88 -3.59
C ASP A 107 -9.93 -15.73 -2.68
N VAL A 108 -10.34 -15.93 -1.42
CA VAL A 108 -9.50 -16.59 -0.40
C VAL A 108 -9.05 -18.00 -0.80
N ASP A 109 -9.88 -18.74 -1.53
CA ASP A 109 -9.54 -20.08 -2.01
C ASP A 109 -8.48 -20.03 -3.12
N VAL A 110 -8.61 -19.08 -4.06
CA VAL A 110 -7.62 -18.83 -5.11
C VAL A 110 -6.29 -18.37 -4.51
N LEU A 111 -6.31 -17.46 -3.53
CA LEU A 111 -5.11 -17.01 -2.83
C LEU A 111 -4.42 -18.17 -2.08
N ARG A 112 -5.19 -19.04 -1.43
CA ARG A 112 -4.67 -20.20 -0.71
C ARG A 112 -3.98 -21.20 -1.64
N ASP A 113 -4.62 -21.52 -2.76
CA ASP A 113 -4.06 -22.41 -3.77
C ASP A 113 -2.77 -21.80 -4.35
N PHE A 114 -2.80 -20.52 -4.70
CA PHE A 114 -1.64 -19.78 -5.19
C PHE A 114 -0.44 -19.84 -4.22
N CYS A 115 -0.68 -19.63 -2.91
CA CYS A 115 0.36 -19.71 -1.89
C CYS A 115 0.88 -21.14 -1.72
N THR A 116 -0.01 -22.13 -1.74
CA THR A 116 0.35 -23.55 -1.56
C THR A 116 1.19 -24.06 -2.72
N GLU A 117 0.80 -23.77 -3.97
CA GLU A 117 1.57 -24.11 -5.18
C GLU A 117 3.00 -23.56 -5.15
N ARG A 118 3.21 -22.42 -4.50
CA ARG A 118 4.52 -21.75 -4.40
C ARG A 118 5.27 -22.05 -3.11
N ASN A 119 4.69 -22.86 -2.22
CA ASN A 119 5.20 -23.09 -0.87
C ASN A 119 5.42 -21.79 -0.08
N TRP A 120 4.52 -20.81 -0.24
CA TRP A 120 4.58 -19.57 0.53
C TRP A 120 3.98 -19.82 1.92
N PRO A 121 4.73 -19.62 3.01
CA PRO A 121 4.26 -19.86 4.35
C PRO A 121 3.35 -18.70 4.80
N VAL A 122 2.08 -18.70 4.40
CA VAL A 122 1.13 -17.63 4.69
C VAL A 122 0.00 -18.15 5.56
N ASP A 123 -0.20 -17.50 6.70
CA ASP A 123 -1.36 -17.69 7.56
C ASP A 123 -2.50 -16.79 7.06
N LEU A 124 -3.50 -17.43 6.45
CA LEU A 124 -4.71 -16.79 5.92
C LEU A 124 -5.89 -16.81 6.92
N SER A 125 -5.66 -17.12 8.20
CA SER A 125 -6.72 -17.28 9.20
C SER A 125 -7.61 -16.06 9.41
N LEU A 126 -7.13 -14.86 9.08
CA LEU A 126 -7.90 -13.61 9.16
C LEU A 126 -8.61 -13.25 7.84
N VAL A 127 -8.30 -13.94 6.75
CA VAL A 127 -8.80 -13.60 5.40
C VAL A 127 -10.17 -14.27 5.20
N THR A 128 -11.23 -13.45 5.18
CA THR A 128 -12.61 -13.92 5.03
C THR A 128 -13.01 -14.07 3.56
N LYS A 129 -14.14 -14.73 3.26
CA LYS A 129 -14.60 -14.92 1.87
C LYS A 129 -14.88 -13.62 1.11
N SER A 130 -15.21 -12.53 1.81
CA SER A 130 -15.57 -11.25 1.22
C SER A 130 -14.48 -10.18 1.41
N TRP A 131 -13.26 -10.58 1.76
CA TRP A 131 -12.17 -9.65 2.09
C TRP A 131 -11.79 -8.73 0.91
N ASN A 132 -11.96 -9.24 -0.31
CA ASN A 132 -11.65 -8.57 -1.56
C ASN A 132 -12.85 -7.85 -2.18
N ILE A 133 -14.03 -7.85 -1.56
CA ILE A 133 -15.18 -7.10 -2.08
C ILE A 133 -15.06 -5.66 -1.61
N LYS A 134 -14.88 -4.71 -2.54
CA LYS A 134 -14.82 -3.27 -2.24
C LYS A 134 -16.05 -2.57 -2.81
N THR A 135 -16.95 -2.16 -1.94
CA THR A 135 -18.15 -1.36 -2.27
C THR A 135 -18.27 -0.22 -1.28
N LEU A 136 -18.97 0.85 -1.64
CA LEU A 136 -19.09 2.05 -0.77
C LEU A 136 -19.72 1.76 0.60
N ASP A 137 -20.53 0.71 0.70
CA ASP A 137 -21.34 0.34 1.86
C ASP A 137 -20.72 -0.75 2.75
N ASN A 138 -19.51 -1.22 2.45
CA ASN A 138 -18.87 -2.31 3.19
C ASN A 138 -17.57 -1.90 3.90
N ARG A 139 -17.00 -2.84 4.68
CA ARG A 139 -15.77 -2.63 5.48
C ARG A 139 -14.57 -2.18 4.63
N TYR A 140 -14.48 -2.66 3.41
CA TYR A 140 -13.36 -2.43 2.49
C TYR A 140 -13.63 -1.32 1.49
N SER A 141 -14.66 -0.51 1.73
CA SER A 141 -14.98 0.70 0.97
C SER A 141 -13.73 1.57 0.75
N PRO A 142 -13.59 2.18 -0.44
CA PRO A 142 -12.54 3.15 -0.73
C PRO A 142 -12.76 4.51 -0.04
N ALA A 143 -13.87 4.72 0.66
CA ALA A 143 -14.14 5.96 1.39
C ALA A 143 -13.23 6.13 2.61
N SER A 144 -12.79 7.37 2.88
CA SER A 144 -11.85 7.69 3.97
C SER A 144 -12.29 7.13 5.32
N GLU A 145 -13.58 7.18 5.66
CA GLU A 145 -14.07 6.71 6.97
C GLU A 145 -13.92 5.20 7.15
N ALA A 146 -14.16 4.43 6.08
CA ALA A 146 -13.92 2.99 6.10
C ALA A 146 -12.41 2.68 6.19
N ILE A 147 -11.58 3.41 5.44
CA ILE A 147 -10.11 3.24 5.50
C ILE A 147 -9.57 3.59 6.89
N LYS A 148 -10.01 4.69 7.52
CA LYS A 148 -9.64 5.06 8.90
C LYS A 148 -10.04 3.97 9.89
N THR A 149 -11.23 3.40 9.74
CA THR A 149 -11.70 2.29 10.57
C THR A 149 -10.80 1.06 10.42
N ARG A 150 -10.45 0.67 9.18
CA ARG A 150 -9.50 -0.42 8.92
C ARG A 150 -8.12 -0.14 9.50
N ALA A 151 -7.61 1.08 9.34
CA ALA A 151 -6.33 1.51 9.88
C ALA A 151 -6.28 1.40 11.41
N ARG A 152 -7.31 1.88 12.11
CA ARG A 152 -7.45 1.72 13.56
C ARG A 152 -7.47 0.27 13.98
N ASP A 153 -8.31 -0.54 13.35
CA ASP A 153 -8.46 -1.96 13.70
C ASP A 153 -7.16 -2.74 13.40
N CYS A 154 -6.43 -2.37 12.35
CA CYS A 154 -5.10 -2.90 12.06
C CYS A 154 -4.08 -2.54 13.15
N ARG A 155 -4.03 -1.28 13.61
CA ARG A 155 -3.16 -0.87 14.74
C ARG A 155 -3.50 -1.65 16.01
N ARG A 156 -4.79 -1.81 16.33
CA ARG A 156 -5.27 -2.62 17.46
C ARG A 156 -4.81 -4.07 17.37
N LEU A 157 -4.93 -4.68 16.18
CA LEU A 157 -4.44 -6.05 15.95
C LEU A 157 -2.93 -6.15 16.15
N LEU A 158 -2.13 -5.22 15.61
CA LEU A 158 -0.68 -5.19 15.83
C LEU A 158 -0.34 -5.06 17.32
N ARG A 159 -1.09 -4.23 18.06
CA ARG A 159 -0.91 -4.06 19.52
C ARG A 159 -1.23 -5.35 20.27
N GLN A 160 -2.33 -6.00 19.91
CA GLN A 160 -2.70 -7.30 20.46
C GLN A 160 -1.61 -8.34 20.20
N LYS A 161 -1.10 -8.44 18.96
CA LYS A 161 -0.02 -9.37 18.62
C LYS A 161 1.27 -9.06 19.37
N ALA A 162 1.60 -7.79 19.55
CA ALA A 162 2.75 -7.41 20.35
C ALA A 162 2.62 -7.84 21.81
N ARG A 163 1.42 -7.70 22.39
CA ARG A 163 1.12 -8.15 23.75
C ARG A 163 1.22 -9.66 23.90
N GLU A 164 0.60 -10.42 23.00
CA GLU A 164 0.67 -11.89 22.97
C GLU A 164 2.14 -12.37 22.91
N LEU A 165 2.97 -11.73 22.09
CA LEU A 165 4.41 -12.05 21.98
C LEU A 165 5.16 -11.72 23.28
N ALA A 166 4.92 -10.55 23.87
CA ALA A 166 5.53 -10.17 25.13
C ALA A 166 5.14 -11.10 26.29
N GLU A 167 3.86 -11.47 26.38
CA GLU A 167 3.35 -12.44 27.37
C GLU A 167 3.95 -13.84 27.18
N SER A 168 4.32 -14.20 25.96
CA SER A 168 5.05 -15.45 25.65
C SER A 168 6.55 -15.41 25.99
N GLY A 169 7.04 -14.29 26.53
CA GLY A 169 8.42 -14.12 27.01
C GLY A 169 9.34 -13.33 26.08
N ASP A 170 8.83 -12.75 24.99
CA ASP A 170 9.62 -11.86 24.13
C ASP A 170 9.76 -10.45 24.73
N ASN A 171 10.95 -10.17 25.25
CA ASN A 171 11.24 -8.88 25.89
C ASN A 171 11.61 -7.75 24.91
N ASN A 172 11.72 -8.02 23.61
CA ASN A 172 12.03 -7.02 22.58
C ASN A 172 11.24 -7.30 21.31
N VAL A 173 9.93 -7.12 21.39
CA VAL A 173 9.01 -7.41 20.29
C VAL A 173 9.26 -6.46 19.10
N GLU A 174 9.46 -7.04 17.92
CA GLU A 174 9.58 -6.34 16.64
C GLU A 174 8.65 -7.00 15.60
N ILE A 175 7.69 -6.23 15.09
CA ILE A 175 6.70 -6.69 14.11
C ILE A 175 6.89 -5.94 12.80
N VAL A 176 6.90 -6.66 11.68
CA VAL A 176 6.89 -6.07 10.35
C VAL A 176 5.47 -6.10 9.78
N LEU A 177 5.05 -5.02 9.13
CA LEU A 177 3.88 -5.00 8.25
C LEU A 177 4.28 -4.50 6.86
N VAL A 178 4.18 -5.38 5.86
CA VAL A 178 4.32 -5.02 4.45
C VAL A 178 2.95 -4.67 3.86
N THR A 179 2.78 -3.43 3.42
CA THR A 179 1.51 -2.87 2.95
C THR A 179 1.74 -1.90 1.79
N HIS A 180 0.84 -0.94 1.58
CA HIS A 180 0.75 -0.10 0.39
C HIS A 180 0.88 1.38 0.72
N GLY A 181 1.25 2.18 -0.28
CA GLY A 181 1.61 3.58 -0.08
C GLY A 181 0.44 4.44 0.40
N GLY A 182 -0.70 4.38 -0.30
CA GLY A 182 -1.87 5.19 0.06
C GLY A 182 -2.41 4.82 1.44
N TYR A 183 -2.47 3.52 1.74
CA TYR A 183 -2.91 3.01 3.03
C TYR A 183 -2.02 3.42 4.20
N LEU A 184 -0.69 3.55 4.01
CA LEU A 184 0.24 3.90 5.09
C LEU A 184 -0.09 5.24 5.74
N HIS A 185 -0.56 6.23 4.98
CA HIS A 185 -0.97 7.52 5.53
C HIS A 185 -2.10 7.40 6.56
N TYR A 186 -3.09 6.55 6.28
CA TYR A 186 -4.18 6.25 7.22
C TYR A 186 -3.70 5.42 8.40
N LEU A 187 -2.81 4.47 8.16
CA LEU A 187 -2.28 3.61 9.22
C LEU A 187 -1.47 4.41 10.24
N THR A 188 -0.65 5.37 9.79
CA THR A 188 0.25 6.14 10.64
C THR A 188 -0.31 7.47 11.11
N ASP A 189 -1.43 7.92 10.54
CA ASP A 189 -1.93 9.29 10.67
C ASP A 189 -0.83 10.33 10.34
N ASP A 190 -0.04 10.03 9.31
CA ASP A 190 1.03 10.92 8.84
C ASP A 190 0.75 11.34 7.41
N TRP A 191 0.35 12.60 7.23
CA TRP A 191 0.00 13.19 5.95
C TRP A 191 1.11 14.10 5.42
N GLU A 192 2.25 14.18 6.11
CA GLU A 192 3.43 14.85 5.61
C GLU A 192 3.84 14.26 4.26
N ASP A 193 3.98 15.12 3.25
CA ASP A 193 4.37 14.75 1.89
C ASP A 193 3.45 13.75 1.15
N ALA A 194 2.23 13.52 1.63
CA ALA A 194 1.34 12.52 1.04
C ALA A 194 0.97 12.77 -0.43
N ALA A 195 1.10 14.00 -0.93
CA ALA A 195 0.90 14.30 -2.36
C ALA A 195 2.08 13.90 -3.25
N LYS A 196 3.25 13.56 -2.70
CA LYS A 196 4.41 13.13 -3.51
C LYS A 196 4.19 11.71 -4.08
N LEU A 197 4.90 11.40 -5.17
CA LEU A 197 4.98 10.06 -5.76
C LEU A 197 3.60 9.48 -6.16
N SER A 198 2.72 10.30 -6.74
CA SER A 198 1.35 9.91 -7.08
C SER A 198 0.54 9.49 -5.84
N GLY A 199 0.56 10.36 -4.83
CA GLY A 199 -0.26 10.18 -3.64
C GLY A 199 0.25 9.17 -2.62
N THR A 200 1.45 8.63 -2.80
CA THR A 200 1.95 7.59 -1.90
C THR A 200 2.83 8.10 -0.79
N GLY A 201 3.52 9.25 -0.93
CA GLY A 201 4.43 9.82 0.07
C GLY A 201 5.58 8.91 0.57
N TRP A 202 5.71 7.74 -0.03
CA TRP A 202 6.59 6.63 0.33
C TRP A 202 7.17 6.04 -0.95
N GLU A 203 8.46 5.76 -1.02
CA GLU A 203 9.08 5.04 -2.15
C GLU A 203 8.78 3.53 -2.09
N ASN A 204 8.81 2.83 -3.24
CA ASN A 204 8.75 1.38 -3.22
C ASN A 204 9.88 0.81 -2.35
N THR A 205 9.58 -0.17 -1.50
CA THR A 205 10.51 -0.73 -0.48
C THR A 205 11.01 0.26 0.59
N GLU A 206 10.46 1.46 0.68
CA GLU A 206 10.72 2.32 1.84
C GLU A 206 10.19 1.64 3.11
N TYR A 207 10.98 1.71 4.19
CA TYR A 207 10.54 1.31 5.52
C TYR A 207 10.69 2.44 6.52
N ARG A 208 9.71 2.52 7.43
CA ARG A 208 9.75 3.40 8.60
C ARG A 208 9.47 2.60 9.86
N THR A 209 10.00 3.05 10.98
CA THR A 209 9.91 2.35 12.27
C THR A 209 9.12 3.19 13.26
N TYR A 210 8.22 2.54 13.99
CA TYR A 210 7.28 3.16 14.92
C TYR A 210 7.25 2.46 16.27
N HIS A 211 6.69 3.14 17.26
CA HIS A 211 6.20 2.56 18.51
C HIS A 211 4.77 3.06 18.75
N PHE A 212 4.02 2.41 19.65
CA PHE A 212 2.72 2.93 20.07
C PHE A 212 2.90 4.23 20.87
N GLU A 213 2.04 5.22 20.59
CA GLU A 213 2.00 6.49 21.32
C GLU A 213 1.75 6.27 22.81
N HIS A 214 0.80 5.40 23.12
CA HIS A 214 0.46 5.00 24.49
C HIS A 214 0.96 3.59 24.81
N ALA A 215 0.88 3.18 26.08
CA ALA A 215 1.36 1.89 26.54
C ALA A 215 0.64 0.73 25.83
N PHE A 216 1.38 -0.19 25.20
CA PHE A 216 0.80 -1.33 24.47
C PHE A 216 0.17 -2.40 25.39
N SER A 217 0.45 -2.36 26.69
CA SER A 217 0.06 -3.39 27.67
C SER A 217 -1.42 -3.39 28.03
N ASN A 218 -2.19 -2.39 27.62
CA ASN A 218 -3.64 -2.34 27.81
C ASN A 218 -4.32 -1.68 26.61
N ASP A 219 -5.65 -1.64 26.65
CA ASP A 219 -6.49 -1.11 25.56
C ASP A 219 -7.19 0.21 25.93
N SER A 220 -6.62 1.00 26.85
CA SER A 220 -7.19 2.29 27.24
C SER A 220 -7.16 3.31 26.10
N ASP A 221 -6.16 3.22 25.24
CA ASP A 221 -6.09 3.96 23.98
C ASP A 221 -6.85 3.17 22.91
N GLU A 222 -8.00 3.68 22.52
CA GLU A 222 -8.83 3.08 21.50
C GLU A 222 -8.27 3.25 20.08
N GLU A 223 -7.47 4.28 19.82
CA GLU A 223 -6.98 4.54 18.46
C GLU A 223 -5.68 3.79 18.15
N ALA A 224 -4.93 3.42 19.18
CA ALA A 224 -3.67 2.68 19.10
C ALA A 224 -2.65 3.38 18.20
N PHE A 225 -2.61 4.72 18.21
CA PHE A 225 -1.77 5.52 17.32
C PHE A 225 -0.29 5.16 17.43
N LEU A 226 0.42 5.42 16.34
CA LEU A 226 1.83 5.09 16.17
C LEU A 226 2.65 6.37 16.06
N ILE A 227 3.80 6.40 16.74
CA ILE A 227 4.78 7.48 16.61
C ILE A 227 6.02 6.94 15.89
N GLU A 228 6.37 7.56 14.77
CA GLU A 228 7.58 7.28 14.02
C GLU A 228 8.80 7.61 14.90
N THR A 229 9.77 6.71 14.95
CA THR A 229 11.00 6.94 15.72
C THR A 229 11.83 8.06 15.08
N MET A 230 12.54 8.84 15.91
CA MET A 230 13.45 9.87 15.39
C MET A 230 14.55 9.30 14.49
N GLU A 231 15.04 8.08 14.77
CA GLU A 231 15.98 7.39 13.88
C GLU A 231 15.37 7.17 12.49
N SER A 232 14.10 6.80 12.43
CA SER A 232 13.38 6.62 11.17
C SER A 232 13.18 7.94 10.42
N ARG A 233 12.77 8.99 11.13
CA ARG A 233 12.59 10.33 10.56
C ARG A 233 13.90 10.91 10.02
N ASN A 234 14.99 10.78 10.78
CA ASN A 234 16.31 11.22 10.36
C ASN A 234 16.78 10.48 9.09
N ARG A 235 16.52 9.17 8.97
CA ARG A 235 16.88 8.38 7.78
C ARG A 235 16.22 8.90 6.50
N ARG A 236 15.04 9.49 6.60
CA ARG A 236 14.33 10.14 5.47
C ARG A 236 14.48 11.66 5.42
N GLY A 237 15.44 12.22 6.16
CA GLY A 237 15.82 13.63 6.09
C GLY A 237 14.97 14.59 6.93
N LEU A 238 14.19 14.10 7.90
CA LEU A 238 13.41 14.94 8.81
C LEU A 238 14.06 15.03 10.19
N GLU A 239 14.27 16.26 10.67
CA GLU A 239 14.94 16.55 11.95
C GLU A 239 13.98 16.85 13.11
N HIS A 240 12.67 16.73 12.88
CA HIS A 240 11.63 16.99 13.87
C HIS A 240 10.79 15.74 14.15
N SER A 241 10.11 15.70 15.29
CA SER A 241 9.12 14.66 15.60
C SER A 241 7.91 14.73 14.67
N MET A 242 7.08 13.68 14.66
CA MET A 242 5.77 13.75 14.00
C MET A 242 4.98 14.99 14.47
N LEU A 243 4.25 15.58 13.53
CA LEU A 243 3.33 16.66 13.82
C LEU A 243 2.14 16.12 14.62
N GLY A 244 1.59 16.94 15.53
CA GLY A 244 0.43 16.54 16.33
C GLY A 244 -0.84 16.37 15.49
N HIS A 245 -1.81 15.60 16.00
CA HIS A 245 -3.03 15.21 15.29
C HIS A 245 -3.82 16.38 14.70
N ASP A 246 -3.94 17.51 15.38
CA ASP A 246 -4.62 18.70 14.84
C ASP A 246 -3.97 19.17 13.53
N LYS A 247 -2.63 19.13 13.47
CA LYS A 247 -1.89 19.50 12.26
C LYS A 247 -1.99 18.44 11.18
N GLN A 248 -1.99 17.17 11.56
CA GLN A 248 -2.20 16.06 10.63
C GLN A 248 -3.59 16.13 9.98
N GLN A 249 -4.62 16.53 10.72
CA GLN A 249 -5.96 16.74 10.19
C GLN A 249 -6.00 17.89 9.17
N GLU A 250 -5.28 19.00 9.41
CA GLU A 250 -5.14 20.06 8.40
C GLU A 250 -4.43 19.57 7.13
N LEU A 251 -3.39 18.75 7.30
CA LEU A 251 -2.63 18.17 6.19
C LEU A 251 -3.49 17.20 5.41
N PHE A 252 -4.25 16.32 6.07
CA PHE A 252 -5.19 15.40 5.44
C PHE A 252 -6.07 16.11 4.41
N GLN A 253 -6.74 17.20 4.80
CA GLN A 253 -7.62 17.94 3.89
C GLN A 253 -6.88 18.48 2.66
N LYS A 254 -5.67 19.02 2.86
CA LYS A 254 -4.82 19.52 1.77
C LYS A 254 -4.35 18.40 0.85
N MET A 255 -3.98 17.26 1.41
CA MET A 255 -3.46 16.11 0.66
C MET A 255 -4.56 15.40 -0.13
N MET A 256 -5.78 15.31 0.41
CA MET A 256 -6.94 14.83 -0.34
C MET A 256 -7.19 15.65 -1.61
N GLN A 257 -7.13 16.98 -1.52
CA GLN A 257 -7.20 17.85 -2.69
C GLN A 257 -6.00 17.65 -3.62
N GLY A 258 -4.78 17.56 -3.06
CA GLY A 258 -3.58 17.32 -3.87
C GLY A 258 -3.57 15.98 -4.61
N TRP A 259 -4.25 14.95 -4.09
CA TRP A 259 -4.47 13.68 -4.79
C TRP A 259 -5.43 13.85 -5.96
N GLU A 260 -6.54 14.55 -5.75
CA GLU A 260 -7.53 14.86 -6.79
C GLU A 260 -6.92 15.68 -7.93
N ASP A 261 -6.10 16.68 -7.60
CA ASP A 261 -5.40 17.53 -8.58
C ASP A 261 -4.40 16.72 -9.45
N GLN A 262 -4.00 15.53 -9.00
CA GLN A 262 -3.17 14.57 -9.74
C GLN A 262 -3.99 13.54 -10.52
N GLY A 263 -5.32 13.64 -10.51
CA GLY A 263 -6.23 12.69 -11.15
C GLY A 263 -6.45 11.41 -10.35
N LEU A 264 -6.07 11.38 -9.08
CA LEU A 264 -6.38 10.26 -8.18
C LEU A 264 -7.78 10.43 -7.60
N GLN A 265 -8.38 9.31 -7.21
CA GLN A 265 -9.63 9.34 -6.44
C GLN A 265 -9.40 10.12 -5.14
N ASN A 266 -10.40 10.91 -4.72
CA ASN A 266 -10.41 11.60 -3.44
C ASN A 266 -11.31 10.84 -2.45
N PRO A 267 -10.74 10.00 -1.56
CA PRO A 267 -11.51 9.18 -0.64
C PRO A 267 -12.42 9.95 0.33
N SER A 268 -12.13 11.23 0.61
CA SER A 268 -12.93 12.03 1.55
C SER A 268 -14.25 12.52 0.95
N LYS A 269 -14.35 12.51 -0.39
CA LYS A 269 -15.56 12.85 -1.14
C LYS A 269 -16.44 11.64 -1.46
N LEU A 270 -15.99 10.43 -1.14
CA LEU A 270 -16.78 9.22 -1.34
C LEU A 270 -17.71 9.02 -0.16
N SER A 271 -19.01 9.00 -0.42
CA SER A 271 -20.04 8.70 0.59
C SER A 271 -21.06 7.71 0.06
N ASN A 272 -21.64 6.93 0.97
CA ASN A 272 -22.76 6.04 0.70
C ASN A 272 -24.12 6.76 0.79
N THR A 273 -24.12 8.10 0.77
CA THR A 273 -25.38 8.82 0.53
C THR A 273 -25.77 8.47 -0.88
N ALA A 274 -26.78 7.61 -1.03
CA ALA A 274 -27.58 7.52 -2.23
C ALA A 274 -27.69 8.94 -2.78
N VAL A 275 -27.34 9.11 -4.05
CA VAL A 275 -27.53 10.34 -4.81
C VAL A 275 -28.86 10.93 -4.33
N ASP A 276 -28.81 11.97 -3.49
CA ASP A 276 -29.98 12.79 -3.30
C ASP A 276 -30.28 13.25 -4.71
N ASP A 277 -31.46 12.90 -5.20
CA ASP A 277 -31.99 13.36 -6.46
C ASP A 277 -31.89 14.90 -6.46
N GLU A 278 -30.75 15.44 -6.91
CA GLU A 278 -30.70 16.80 -7.42
C GLU A 278 -31.53 16.75 -8.68
N ILE A 279 -32.80 17.07 -8.48
CA ILE A 279 -33.75 17.55 -9.46
C ILE A 279 -32.99 18.45 -10.43
N ILE A 280 -32.60 17.89 -11.59
CA ILE A 280 -32.27 18.69 -12.75
C ILE A 280 -33.63 19.26 -13.19
N GLU A 281 -33.95 20.46 -12.72
CA GLU A 281 -35.05 21.24 -13.30
C GLU A 281 -34.76 21.40 -14.79
N GLU A 282 -35.64 20.81 -15.60
CA GLU A 282 -35.72 21.03 -17.03
C GLU A 282 -35.76 22.54 -17.31
N GLN A 283 -34.72 23.06 -17.96
CA GLN A 283 -34.88 24.22 -18.82
C GLN A 283 -34.86 23.73 -20.27
N GLU A 284 -36.06 23.54 -20.80
CA GLU A 284 -36.31 23.35 -22.22
C GLU A 284 -35.84 24.54 -23.06
N SER A 285 -35.54 24.20 -24.32
CA SER A 285 -35.55 25.04 -25.52
C SER A 285 -34.28 25.85 -25.83
N TYR A 286 -33.45 25.32 -26.74
CA TYR A 286 -33.53 25.68 -28.16
C TYR A 286 -32.95 24.55 -29.03
N GLY A 287 -33.80 23.96 -29.87
CA GLY A 287 -33.38 22.98 -30.85
C GLY A 287 -32.74 23.61 -32.08
N GLN A 288 -31.68 22.98 -32.59
CA GLN A 288 -31.31 23.01 -34.00
C GLN A 288 -30.57 21.72 -34.38
N ALA A 289 -31.03 21.12 -35.49
CA ALA A 289 -30.67 19.81 -36.02
C ALA A 289 -29.25 19.79 -36.67
N PRO A 290 -28.69 18.61 -37.00
CA PRO A 290 -27.26 18.41 -37.21
C PRO A 290 -26.80 18.90 -38.59
N ALA A 291 -25.62 19.51 -38.64
CA ALA A 291 -24.92 19.80 -39.89
C ALA A 291 -23.84 18.74 -40.12
N ASP A 292 -24.11 17.86 -41.07
CA ASP A 292 -23.11 17.13 -41.84
C ASP A 292 -22.09 18.14 -42.43
N ALA A 293 -20.81 17.88 -42.22
CA ALA A 293 -19.75 18.48 -43.03
C ALA A 293 -18.55 17.53 -43.09
N GLU A 294 -18.42 16.92 -44.26
CA GLU A 294 -17.28 16.20 -44.79
C GLU A 294 -15.95 16.86 -44.39
N ARG A 295 -15.04 16.07 -43.80
CA ARG A 295 -13.61 16.36 -43.85
C ARG A 295 -12.88 15.25 -44.58
N HIS A 296 -12.65 15.51 -45.86
CA HIS A 296 -11.60 14.89 -46.65
C HIS A 296 -10.26 14.94 -45.90
N VAL A 297 -9.69 13.78 -45.60
CA VAL A 297 -8.26 13.64 -45.30
C VAL A 297 -7.62 12.98 -46.50
N THR A 298 -6.98 13.79 -47.34
CA THR A 298 -6.06 13.33 -48.38
C THR A 298 -4.80 12.80 -47.73
N MET A 299 -4.55 11.49 -47.87
CA MET A 299 -3.26 10.88 -47.63
C MET A 299 -2.28 11.31 -48.72
N ALA A 300 -1.18 11.95 -48.35
CA ALA A 300 0.02 12.04 -49.17
C ALA A 300 1.06 11.11 -48.55
N ALA A 301 1.34 10.02 -49.26
CA ALA A 301 2.48 9.15 -49.02
C ALA A 301 3.73 9.81 -49.63
N GLU A 302 4.77 10.03 -48.83
CA GLU A 302 6.11 10.24 -49.36
C GLU A 302 6.93 8.97 -49.15
N GLU A 303 7.34 8.39 -50.27
CA GLU A 303 8.23 7.26 -50.41
C GLU A 303 9.64 7.63 -49.93
N ILE A 304 10.19 6.86 -49.00
CA ILE A 304 11.62 6.88 -48.69
C ILE A 304 12.25 5.66 -49.38
N GLN A 305 13.01 5.92 -50.45
CA GLN A 305 13.86 4.91 -51.11
C GLN A 305 15.17 4.69 -50.33
N PRO A 306 15.73 3.46 -50.31
CA PRO A 306 16.93 3.13 -49.57
C PRO A 306 18.21 3.47 -50.35
N GLN A 307 19.19 4.09 -49.68
CA GLN A 307 20.56 4.28 -50.18
C GLN A 307 21.43 3.05 -49.86
N PRO A 308 22.29 2.59 -50.78
CA PRO A 308 23.07 1.36 -50.59
C PRO A 308 24.36 1.59 -49.79
N ALA A 309 24.76 0.54 -49.07
CA ALA A 309 26.00 0.45 -48.32
C ALA A 309 27.23 0.40 -49.24
N SER A 310 28.25 1.19 -48.92
CA SER A 310 29.60 1.06 -49.47
C SER A 310 30.61 0.89 -48.34
N VAL A 311 31.14 -0.34 -48.28
CA VAL A 311 32.33 -0.74 -47.54
C VAL A 311 33.55 -0.23 -48.30
N GLN A 312 34.47 0.47 -47.63
CA GLN A 312 35.87 0.50 -48.03
C GLN A 312 36.78 0.43 -46.80
N VAL A 313 37.50 -0.69 -46.75
CA VAL A 313 38.71 -0.95 -45.98
C VAL A 313 39.89 -0.39 -46.78
N VAL A 314 40.80 0.40 -46.19
CA VAL A 314 42.23 0.35 -46.53
C VAL A 314 43.11 0.85 -45.37
N ALA A 315 44.09 -0.01 -45.04
CA ALA A 315 45.43 0.16 -44.43
C ALA A 315 45.63 0.97 -43.14
#